data_AF-A0A803QT15-F1
#
_entry.id   AF-A0A803QT15-F1
#
_cell.length_a   1.000
_cell.length_b   1.000
_cell.length_c   1.000
_cell.angle_alpha   90.00
_cell.angle_beta   90.00
_cell.angle_gamma   90.00
#
_symmetry.space_group_name_H-M   'P 1'
#
loop_
_entity.id
_entity.type
_entity.pdbx_description
1 polymer ?
#
loop_
_entity_poly.entity_id
_entity_poly.type
_entity_poly.pdbx_seq_one_letter_code
_entity_poly.pdbx_strand_id
1 'polypeptide(L)'
;MVLRVDKEKGYIDLSKRRVSEEDIQACEERYNKSKLVHSIMRHVAETMGIDLEDLYIHVGWPLYRKYGHAFEAFKIVVTDPDTVLNTLTREVKELGPDGQEVTKVVAALSEEVKDALVKNIRRRMTPQPLKIRADIEMKCFQFDGVLHIKDAILES
;
A
#
# COMPACT_ATOMS: atom_id res chain seq x y z
N MET A 1 -20.27 9.76 10.43
CA MET A 1 -19.49 9.53 11.66
C MET A 1 -20.20 8.50 12.53
N VAL A 2 -19.44 7.65 13.23
CA VAL A 2 -19.97 6.69 14.21
C VAL A 2 -20.33 7.43 15.49
N LEU A 3 -21.57 7.28 15.98
CA LEU A 3 -22.05 7.89 17.20
C LEU A 3 -21.91 6.96 18.41
N ARG A 4 -22.31 5.70 18.25
CA ARG A 4 -22.31 4.71 19.32
C ARG A 4 -22.07 3.31 18.77
N VAL A 5 -21.38 2.49 19.54
CA VAL A 5 -21.17 1.07 19.25
C VAL A 5 -21.64 0.26 20.46
N ASP A 6 -22.70 -0.52 20.28
CA ASP A 6 -23.16 -1.51 21.25
C ASP A 6 -22.51 -2.86 20.89
N LYS A 7 -21.53 -3.27 21.70
CA LYS A 7 -20.72 -4.48 21.43
C LYS A 7 -21.46 -5.78 21.75
N GLU A 8 -22.45 -5.75 22.64
CA GLU A 8 -23.19 -6.94 23.05
C GLU A 8 -24.28 -7.29 22.04
N LYS A 9 -24.97 -6.26 21.51
CA LYS A 9 -26.03 -6.43 20.52
C LYS A 9 -25.57 -6.26 19.08
N GLY A 10 -24.35 -5.74 18.86
CA GLY A 10 -23.79 -5.47 17.54
C GLY A 10 -24.36 -4.24 16.83
N TYR A 11 -25.11 -3.39 17.53
CA TYR A 11 -25.70 -2.18 16.93
C TYR A 11 -24.65 -1.05 16.81
N ILE A 12 -24.65 -0.39 15.65
CA ILE A 12 -23.79 0.76 15.37
C ILE A 12 -24.65 1.92 14.91
N ASP A 13 -24.69 2.98 15.71
CA ASP A 13 -25.43 4.21 15.39
C ASP A 13 -24.56 5.14 14.56
N LEU A 14 -25.05 5.57 13.40
CA LEU A 14 -24.34 6.46 12.47
C LEU A 14 -25.09 7.78 12.29
N SER A 15 -24.34 8.87 12.09
CA SER A 15 -24.93 10.13 11.63
C SER A 15 -24.15 10.72 10.46
N LYS A 16 -24.89 11.07 9.41
CA LYS A 16 -24.36 11.78 8.23
C LYS A 16 -24.46 13.30 8.38
N ARG A 17 -25.48 13.81 9.09
CA ARG A 17 -25.72 15.26 9.25
C ARG A 17 -24.64 15.99 10.07
N ARG A 18 -23.92 15.26 10.92
CA ARG A 18 -22.90 15.80 11.83
C ARG A 18 -21.47 15.67 11.29
N VAL A 19 -21.32 15.36 10.00
CA VAL A 19 -20.01 15.19 9.36
C VAL A 19 -19.67 16.49 8.67
N SER A 20 -18.52 17.08 8.99
CA SER A 20 -18.02 18.27 8.32
C SER A 20 -17.57 17.97 6.89
N GLU A 21 -17.43 18.98 6.03
CA GLU A 21 -16.93 18.78 4.67
C GLU A 21 -15.48 18.28 4.65
N GLU A 22 -14.65 18.75 5.58
CA GLU A 22 -13.27 18.27 5.77
C GLU A 22 -13.25 16.78 6.16
N ASP A 23 -14.12 16.37 7.09
CA ASP A 23 -14.24 14.96 7.47
C ASP A 23 -14.74 14.09 6.30
N ILE A 24 -15.61 14.61 5.43
CA ILE A 24 -16.07 13.90 4.24
C ILE A 24 -14.88 13.60 3.33
N GLN A 25 -14.07 14.61 3.01
CA GLN A 25 -12.90 14.45 2.14
C GLN A 25 -11.88 13.49 2.73
N ALA A 26 -11.54 13.64 4.02
CA ALA A 26 -10.60 12.73 4.70
C ALA A 26 -11.11 11.28 4.72
N CYS A 27 -12.42 11.09 4.92
CA CYS A 27 -13.03 9.77 4.93
C CYS A 27 -13.06 9.14 3.53
N GLU A 28 -13.31 9.95 2.49
CA GLU A 28 -13.28 9.51 1.09
C GLU A 28 -11.87 9.12 0.65
N GLU A 29 -10.86 9.91 1.01
CA GLU A 29 -9.46 9.56 0.74
C GLU A 29 -9.06 8.25 1.44
N ARG A 30 -9.41 8.11 2.73
CA ARG A 30 -9.16 6.87 3.48
C ARG A 30 -9.87 5.67 2.87
N TYR A 31 -11.12 5.85 2.44
CA TYR A 31 -11.90 4.80 1.77
C TYR A 31 -11.24 4.38 0.46
N ASN A 32 -10.81 5.33 -0.36
CA ASN A 32 -10.14 5.04 -1.63
C ASN A 32 -8.82 4.29 -1.43
N LYS A 33 -8.02 4.69 -0.43
CA LYS A 33 -6.80 3.97 -0.03
C LYS A 33 -7.10 2.53 0.40
N SER A 34 -8.11 2.34 1.27
CA SER A 34 -8.53 1.02 1.75
C SER A 34 -9.08 0.14 0.62
N LYS A 35 -9.87 0.72 -0.29
CA LYS A 35 -10.44 0.02 -1.46
C LYS A 35 -9.35 -0.46 -2.40
N LEU A 36 -8.30 0.34 -2.62
CA LEU A 36 -7.17 -0.07 -3.45
C LEU A 36 -6.42 -1.25 -2.82
N VAL A 37 -6.08 -1.15 -1.53
CA VAL A 37 -5.42 -2.24 -0.78
C VAL A 37 -6.26 -3.51 -0.86
N HIS A 38 -7.56 -3.44 -0.58
CA HIS A 38 -8.45 -4.60 -0.64
C HIS A 38 -8.51 -5.20 -2.04
N SER A 39 -8.58 -4.38 -3.09
CA SER A 39 -8.63 -4.86 -4.47
C SER A 39 -7.33 -5.59 -4.87
N ILE A 40 -6.17 -5.11 -4.41
CA ILE A 40 -4.88 -5.79 -4.62
C ILE A 40 -4.86 -7.13 -3.89
N MET A 41 -5.20 -7.13 -2.59
CA MET A 41 -5.17 -8.35 -1.76
C MET A 41 -6.14 -9.41 -2.27
N ARG A 42 -7.37 -9.02 -2.62
CA ARG A 42 -8.37 -9.91 -3.22
C ARG A 42 -7.85 -10.56 -4.50
N HIS A 43 -7.26 -9.75 -5.39
CA HIS A 43 -6.77 -10.28 -6.65
C HIS A 43 -5.61 -11.27 -6.47
N VAL A 44 -4.71 -11.01 -5.52
CA VAL A 44 -3.62 -11.95 -5.18
C VAL A 44 -4.20 -13.24 -4.59
N ALA A 45 -5.14 -13.13 -3.66
CA ALA A 45 -5.83 -14.27 -3.06
C ALA A 45 -6.53 -15.16 -4.10
N GLU A 46 -7.31 -14.55 -5.01
CA GLU A 46 -7.99 -15.25 -6.10
C GLU A 46 -7.01 -15.91 -7.08
N THR A 47 -5.90 -15.24 -7.42
CA THR A 47 -4.93 -15.74 -8.39
C THR A 47 -4.10 -16.89 -7.83
N MET A 48 -3.75 -16.82 -6.54
CA MET A 48 -2.92 -17.83 -5.86
C MET A 48 -3.76 -18.93 -5.18
N GLY A 49 -5.09 -18.80 -5.17
CA GLY A 49 -5.98 -19.75 -4.50
C GLY A 49 -5.86 -19.76 -2.97
N ILE A 50 -5.50 -18.62 -2.38
CA ILE A 50 -5.30 -18.46 -0.93
C ILE A 50 -6.52 -17.79 -0.33
N ASP A 51 -6.83 -18.12 0.92
CA ASP A 51 -7.88 -17.43 1.64
C ASP A 51 -7.54 -15.95 1.88
N LEU A 52 -8.49 -15.07 1.59
CA LEU A 52 -8.29 -13.63 1.70
C LEU A 52 -8.12 -13.20 3.16
N GLU A 53 -8.83 -13.84 4.10
CA GLU A 53 -8.71 -13.53 5.52
C GLU A 53 -7.32 -13.88 6.04
N ASP A 54 -6.78 -15.04 5.66
CA ASP A 54 -5.41 -15.46 5.98
C ASP A 54 -4.37 -14.43 5.52
N LEU A 55 -4.52 -13.91 4.30
CA LEU A 55 -3.68 -12.84 3.76
C LEU A 55 -3.82 -11.54 4.57
N TYR A 56 -5.02 -11.22 5.07
CA TYR A 56 -5.23 -10.07 5.96
C TYR A 56 -4.62 -10.27 7.35
N ILE A 57 -4.73 -11.46 7.93
CA ILE A 57 -4.19 -11.78 9.25
C ILE A 57 -2.66 -11.64 9.24
N HIS A 58 -2.00 -12.19 8.22
CA HIS A 58 -0.54 -12.30 8.19
C HIS A 58 0.17 -11.14 7.48
N VAL A 59 -0.52 -10.41 6.59
CA VAL A 59 0.05 -9.27 5.87
C VAL A 59 -0.70 -7.99 6.18
N GLY A 60 -2.01 -7.95 5.96
CA GLY A 60 -2.80 -6.73 6.07
C GLY A 60 -2.71 -6.07 7.46
N TRP A 61 -3.13 -6.78 8.52
CA TRP A 61 -3.21 -6.23 9.87
C TRP A 61 -1.85 -5.83 10.45
N PRO A 62 -0.76 -6.61 10.29
CA PRO A 62 0.56 -6.16 10.70
C PRO A 62 0.97 -4.84 10.02
N LEU A 63 0.69 -4.67 8.73
CA LEU A 63 0.98 -3.43 8.01
C LEU A 63 0.14 -2.25 8.52
N TYR A 64 -1.14 -2.46 8.82
CA TYR A 64 -1.98 -1.43 9.45
C TYR A 64 -1.45 -1.02 10.84
N ARG A 65 -0.95 -1.96 11.64
CA ARG A 65 -0.39 -1.67 12.96
C ARG A 65 0.95 -0.93 12.88
N LYS A 66 1.84 -1.33 11.96
CA LYS A 66 3.19 -0.77 11.85
C LYS A 66 3.24 0.59 11.15
N TYR A 67 2.43 0.79 10.11
CA TYR A 67 2.47 2.01 9.27
C TYR A 67 1.21 2.88 9.41
N GLY A 68 0.29 2.53 10.32
CA GLY A 68 -1.01 3.19 10.48
C GLY A 68 -2.04 2.85 9.39
N HIS A 69 -1.60 2.73 8.13
CA HIS A 69 -2.42 2.26 7.02
C HIS A 69 -1.61 1.40 6.04
N ALA A 70 -2.14 0.25 5.63
CA ALA A 70 -1.44 -0.67 4.72
C ALA A 70 -1.07 -0.02 3.36
N PHE A 71 -1.86 0.96 2.91
CA PHE A 71 -1.54 1.78 1.72
C PHE A 71 -0.19 2.48 1.81
N GLU A 72 0.20 3.01 2.98
CA GLU A 72 1.50 3.68 3.15
C GLU A 72 2.64 2.65 3.08
N ALA A 73 2.43 1.46 3.64
CA ALA A 73 3.36 0.35 3.46
C ALA A 73 3.49 -0.07 1.98
N PHE A 74 2.39 -0.13 1.24
CA PHE A 74 2.41 -0.50 -0.17
C PHE A 74 3.16 0.51 -1.04
N LYS A 75 3.16 1.81 -0.70
CA LYS A 75 4.01 2.79 -1.39
C LYS A 75 5.49 2.45 -1.25
N ILE A 76 5.93 2.08 -0.05
CA ILE A 76 7.32 1.66 0.21
C ILE A 76 7.61 0.38 -0.57
N VAL A 77 6.67 -0.57 -0.63
CA VAL A 77 6.82 -1.83 -1.39
C VAL A 77 7.05 -1.59 -2.89
N VAL A 78 6.53 -0.50 -3.47
CA VAL A 78 6.79 -0.17 -4.90
C VAL A 78 8.30 0.01 -5.13
N THR A 79 8.98 0.73 -4.24
CA THR A 79 10.41 1.05 -4.34
C THR A 79 11.32 -0.03 -3.72
N ASP A 80 10.98 -0.50 -2.52
CA ASP A 80 11.76 -1.45 -1.73
C ASP A 80 10.81 -2.46 -1.05
N PRO A 81 10.52 -3.59 -1.73
CA PRO A 81 9.58 -4.59 -1.22
C PRO A 81 10.13 -5.36 -0.01
N ASP A 82 11.44 -5.57 0.04
CA ASP A 82 12.08 -6.46 1.02
C ASP A 82 12.07 -5.87 2.42
N THR A 83 12.25 -4.55 2.56
CA THR A 83 12.17 -3.86 3.86
C THR A 83 10.84 -4.01 4.58
N VAL A 84 9.75 -4.14 3.82
CA VAL A 84 8.40 -4.29 4.37
C VAL A 84 8.05 -5.76 4.54
N LEU A 85 8.18 -6.56 3.46
CA LEU A 85 7.65 -7.91 3.41
C LEU A 85 8.48 -8.91 4.22
N ASN A 86 9.80 -8.76 4.32
CA ASN A 86 10.64 -9.67 5.11
C ASN A 86 10.43 -9.51 6.62
N THR A 87 9.79 -8.41 7.05
CA THR A 87 9.46 -8.20 8.48
C THR A 87 8.18 -8.91 8.90
N LEU A 88 7.46 -9.53 7.95
CA LEU A 88 6.20 -10.21 8.21
C LEU A 88 6.45 -11.70 8.44
N THR A 89 6.04 -12.18 9.62
CA THR A 89 6.20 -13.58 10.02
C THR A 89 4.86 -14.18 10.42
N ARG A 90 4.71 -15.49 10.17
CA ARG A 90 3.57 -16.31 10.60
C ARG A 90 4.06 -17.40 11.54
N GLU A 91 3.30 -17.64 12.60
CA GLU A 91 3.49 -18.82 13.46
C GLU A 91 2.74 -20.00 12.84
N VAL A 92 3.48 -21.06 12.50
CA VAL A 92 2.92 -22.33 12.02
C VAL A 92 3.16 -23.38 13.11
N LYS A 93 2.10 -24.05 13.53
CA LYS A 93 2.19 -25.19 14.45
C LYS A 93 2.40 -26.44 13.61
N GLU A 94 3.60 -27.01 13.68
CA GLU A 94 3.90 -28.31 13.08
C GLU A 94 3.93 -29.40 14.16
N LEU A 95 3.47 -30.60 13.80
CA LEU A 95 3.64 -31.79 14.62
C LEU A 95 5.08 -32.29 14.45
N GLY A 96 5.86 -32.27 15.53
CA GLY A 96 7.19 -32.86 15.54
C GLY A 96 7.15 -34.39 15.38
N PRO A 97 8.29 -35.02 15.04
CA PRO A 97 8.40 -36.48 14.91
C PRO A 97 8.01 -37.25 16.20
N ASP A 98 8.01 -36.59 17.36
CA ASP A 98 7.63 -37.14 18.66
C ASP A 98 6.17 -36.83 19.07
N GLY A 99 5.35 -36.29 18.18
CA GLY A 99 3.96 -35.92 18.45
C GLY A 99 3.76 -34.66 19.30
N GLN A 100 4.82 -33.90 19.59
CA GLN A 100 4.76 -32.60 20.26
C GLN A 100 4.53 -31.46 19.28
N GLU A 101 3.63 -30.53 19.63
CA GLU A 101 3.39 -29.29 18.86
C GLU A 101 4.61 -28.35 18.96
N VAL A 102 5.29 -28.12 17.85
CA VAL A 102 6.38 -27.14 17.76
C VAL A 102 5.86 -25.92 17.02
N THR A 103 5.91 -24.75 17.66
CA THR A 103 5.55 -23.48 17.04
C THR A 103 6.78 -22.92 16.33
N LYS A 104 6.77 -22.92 15.00
CA LYS A 104 7.83 -22.30 14.18
C LYS A 104 7.37 -20.98 13.61
N VAL A 105 8.27 -20.00 13.64
CA VAL A 105 8.08 -18.71 12.98
C VAL A 105 8.61 -18.86 11.55
N VAL A 106 7.72 -18.78 10.58
CA VAL A 106 8.02 -18.88 9.15
C VAL A 106 7.70 -17.55 8.47
N ALA A 107 8.24 -17.30 7.27
CA ALA A 107 7.86 -16.14 6.47
C ALA A 107 6.33 -16.12 6.28
N ALA A 108 5.72 -14.94 6.42
CA ALA A 108 4.26 -14.79 6.31
C ALA A 108 3.72 -15.15 4.92
N LEU A 109 4.57 -15.16 3.90
CA LEU A 109 4.24 -15.40 2.51
C LEU A 109 5.26 -16.38 1.92
N SER A 110 4.80 -17.26 1.03
CA SER A 110 5.72 -17.95 0.11
C SER A 110 6.29 -16.95 -0.91
N GLU A 111 7.46 -17.26 -1.46
CA GLU A 111 8.11 -16.40 -2.45
C GLU A 111 7.22 -16.13 -3.67
N GLU A 112 6.46 -17.13 -4.11
CA GLU A 112 5.50 -17.00 -5.22
C GLU A 112 4.41 -15.95 -4.95
N VAL A 113 3.88 -15.94 -3.73
CA VAL A 113 2.83 -15.00 -3.32
C VAL A 113 3.41 -13.60 -3.10
N LYS A 114 4.63 -13.53 -2.53
CA LYS A 114 5.38 -12.29 -2.39
C LYS A 114 5.59 -11.64 -3.75
N ASP A 115 6.04 -12.39 -4.75
CA ASP A 115 6.25 -11.91 -6.12
C ASP A 115 4.94 -11.47 -6.77
N ALA A 116 3.87 -12.26 -6.65
CA ALA A 116 2.56 -11.90 -7.18
C ALA A 116 2.03 -10.61 -6.55
N LEU A 117 2.19 -10.44 -5.24
CA LEU A 117 1.80 -9.25 -4.50
C LEU A 117 2.59 -8.02 -4.95
N VAL A 118 3.92 -8.10 -4.99
CA VAL A 118 4.79 -6.98 -5.43
C VAL A 118 4.46 -6.59 -6.85
N LYS A 119 4.30 -7.56 -7.75
CA LYS A 119 3.91 -7.31 -9.15
C LYS A 119 2.58 -6.58 -9.25
N ASN A 120 1.59 -6.97 -8.44
CA ASN A 120 0.28 -6.31 -8.46
C ASN A 120 0.32 -4.89 -7.89
N ILE A 121 1.04 -4.70 -6.79
CA ILE A 121 1.27 -3.38 -6.17
C ILE A 121 1.95 -2.45 -7.17
N ARG A 122 3.06 -2.86 -7.78
CA ARG A 122 3.75 -2.05 -8.80
C ARG A 122 2.82 -1.71 -9.95
N ARG A 123 2.05 -2.67 -10.49
CA ARG A 123 1.11 -2.41 -11.59
C ARG A 123 0.06 -1.34 -11.25
N ARG A 124 -0.44 -1.30 -10.01
CA ARG A 124 -1.58 -0.47 -9.63
C ARG A 124 -1.21 0.81 -8.87
N MET A 125 -0.01 0.88 -8.30
CA MET A 125 0.44 1.99 -7.47
C MET A 125 1.64 2.73 -8.04
N THR A 126 2.29 2.22 -9.09
CA THR A 126 3.31 3.00 -9.81
C THR A 126 2.63 4.23 -10.41
N PRO A 127 3.09 5.46 -10.09
CA PRO A 127 2.56 6.67 -10.69
C PRO A 127 2.64 6.56 -12.21
N GLN A 128 1.52 6.76 -12.88
CA GLN A 128 1.53 6.88 -14.33
C GLN A 128 2.25 8.17 -14.68
N PRO A 129 3.22 8.16 -15.62
CA PRO A 129 3.92 9.38 -16.00
C PRO A 129 2.93 10.39 -16.56
N LEU A 130 2.77 11.51 -15.87
CA LEU A 130 1.95 12.63 -16.33
C LEU A 130 2.80 13.47 -17.29
N LYS A 131 2.28 13.71 -18.48
CA LYS A 131 2.88 14.68 -19.42
C LYS A 131 2.50 16.08 -18.97
N ILE A 132 3.43 16.77 -18.33
CA ILE A 132 3.30 18.19 -18.00
C ILE A 132 4.00 18.98 -19.11
N ARG A 133 3.30 19.97 -19.67
CA ARG A 133 3.87 20.90 -20.64
C ARG A 133 4.06 22.26 -19.98
N ALA A 134 5.27 22.80 -20.08
CA ALA A 134 5.59 24.16 -19.73
C ALA A 134 6.32 24.79 -20.91
N ASP A 135 5.96 26.02 -21.25
CA ASP A 135 6.65 26.81 -22.27
C ASP A 135 7.51 27.85 -21.52
N ILE A 136 8.82 27.88 -21.81
CA ILE A 136 9.79 28.78 -21.16
C ILE A 136 10.47 29.63 -22.24
N GLU A 137 10.47 30.94 -22.08
CA GLU A 137 11.16 31.87 -22.98
C GLU A 137 12.54 32.23 -22.40
N MET A 138 13.61 31.87 -23.10
CA MET A 138 14.99 32.14 -22.68
C MET A 138 15.65 33.09 -23.69
N LYS A 139 16.35 34.11 -23.19
CA LYS A 139 17.09 35.09 -24.01
C LYS A 139 18.54 35.15 -23.54
N CYS A 140 19.46 34.95 -24.48
CA CYS A 140 20.90 35.12 -24.25
C CYS A 140 21.49 35.99 -25.36
N PHE A 141 22.23 37.03 -24.97
CA PHE A 141 22.81 38.02 -25.89
C PHE A 141 24.34 37.90 -26.02
N GLN A 142 24.94 36.87 -25.42
CA GLN A 142 26.38 36.62 -25.48
C GLN A 142 26.76 35.84 -26.75
N PHE A 143 28.03 35.92 -27.13
CA PHE A 143 28.62 34.99 -28.11
C PHE A 143 28.46 33.56 -27.57
N ASP A 144 28.13 32.62 -28.44
CA ASP A 144 27.74 31.25 -28.05
C ASP A 144 26.48 31.16 -27.16
N GLY A 145 25.56 32.12 -27.24
CA GLY A 145 24.36 32.15 -26.38
C GLY A 145 23.45 30.90 -26.44
N VAL A 146 23.48 30.16 -27.56
CA VAL A 146 22.76 28.88 -27.68
C VAL A 146 23.36 27.80 -26.78
N LEU A 147 24.70 27.76 -26.65
CA LEU A 147 25.38 26.80 -25.77
C LEU A 147 25.04 27.11 -24.31
N HIS A 148 25.10 28.39 -23.92
CA HIS A 148 24.73 28.84 -22.58
C HIS A 148 23.27 28.49 -22.21
N ILE A 149 22.33 28.64 -23.14
CA ILE A 149 20.93 28.24 -22.91
C ILE A 149 20.82 26.72 -22.73
N LYS A 150 21.55 25.94 -23.54
CA LYS A 150 21.52 24.47 -23.46
C LYS A 150 22.10 23.98 -22.14
N ASP A 151 23.23 24.54 -21.71
CA ASP A 151 23.88 24.16 -20.47
C ASP A 151 23.00 24.52 -19.27
N ALA A 152 22.37 25.70 -19.27
CA ALA A 152 21.42 26.10 -18.23
C ALA A 152 20.20 25.16 -18.11
N ILE A 153 19.73 24.58 -19.22
CA ILE A 153 18.62 23.59 -19.22
C ILE A 153 19.10 22.22 -18.72
N LEU A 154 20.38 21.86 -18.92
CA LEU A 154 20.92 20.55 -18.56
C LEU A 154 21.44 20.49 -17.11
N GLU A 155 21.84 21.62 -16.54
CA GLU A 155 22.29 21.74 -15.15
C GLU A 155 21.15 21.90 -14.12
N SER A 156 19.90 22.03 -14.57
CA SER A 156 18.71 22.15 -13.71
C SER A 156 18.03 20.83 -13.40
#